data_AF-A0A9X7BTH5-F1
#
_entry.id   AF-A0A9X7BTH5-F1
#
_cell.length_a   1.000
_cell.length_b   1.000
_cell.length_c   1.000
_cell.angle_alpha   90.00
_cell.angle_beta   90.00
_cell.angle_gamma   90.00
#
_symmetry.space_group_name_H-M   'P 1'
#
loop_
_entity.id
_entity.type
_entity.pdbx_description
1 polymer ?
#
loop_
_entity_poly.entity_id
_entity_poly.type
_entity_poly.pdbx_seq_one_letter_code
_entity_poly.pdbx_strand_id
1 'polypeptide(L)'
;MPNTQTVLFELRGVPVVTATSLRIPQEERNSDLSYYDIRHADCGWCEPATIEPFVMVNHYGTIATTRPLELNDGTESNQYLVLTEAEGDLISQYA
;
A
#
# COMPACT_ATOMS: atom_id res chain seq x y z
N MET A 1 22.07 13.40 -9.51
CA MET A 1 22.21 12.09 -8.84
C MET A 1 20.92 11.34 -9.13
N PRO A 2 20.91 10.13 -9.72
CA PRO A 2 19.67 9.37 -9.76
C PRO A 2 19.33 8.99 -8.31
N ASN A 3 18.17 9.46 -7.82
CA ASN A 3 17.61 9.03 -6.54
C ASN A 3 17.38 7.52 -6.65
N THR A 4 18.32 6.73 -6.12
CA THR A 4 18.20 5.27 -6.11
C THR A 4 17.36 4.92 -4.90
N GLN A 5 16.04 4.89 -5.09
CA GLN A 5 15.14 4.47 -4.01
C GLN A 5 15.26 2.96 -3.84
N THR A 6 15.61 2.51 -2.63
CA THR A 6 15.75 1.09 -2.34
C THR A 6 14.40 0.40 -2.50
N VAL A 7 14.34 -0.65 -3.33
CA VAL A 7 13.17 -1.50 -3.45
C VAL A 7 13.08 -2.40 -2.21
N LEU A 8 11.96 -2.34 -1.51
CA LEU A 8 11.68 -3.16 -0.33
C LEU A 8 11.21 -4.56 -0.75
N PHE A 9 10.22 -4.60 -1.64
CA PHE A 9 9.66 -5.82 -2.25
C PHE A 9 8.91 -5.47 -3.53
N GLU A 10 8.46 -6.48 -4.27
CA GLU A 10 7.58 -6.31 -5.43
C GLU A 10 6.18 -6.79 -5.11
N LEU A 11 5.18 -5.95 -5.39
CA LEU A 11 3.78 -6.30 -5.32
C LEU A 11 3.22 -6.38 -6.74
N ARG A 12 2.88 -7.59 -7.21
CA ARG A 12 2.38 -7.83 -8.58
C ARG A 12 3.31 -7.25 -9.67
N GLY A 13 4.62 -7.36 -9.44
CA GLY A 13 5.66 -6.82 -10.32
C GLY A 13 5.83 -5.29 -10.26
N VAL A 14 5.15 -4.62 -9.33
CA VAL A 14 5.33 -3.19 -9.06
C VAL A 14 6.28 -3.02 -7.86
N PRO A 15 7.42 -2.32 -8.03
CA PRO A 15 8.34 -2.07 -6.92
C PRO A 15 7.70 -1.21 -5.83
N VAL A 16 7.72 -1.72 -4.61
CA VAL A 16 7.37 -0.99 -3.39
C VAL A 16 8.65 -0.44 -2.78
N VAL A 17 8.69 0.87 -2.55
CA VAL A 17 9.88 1.61 -2.09
C VAL A 17 9.69 2.23 -0.71
N THR A 18 8.45 2.27 -0.23
CA THR A 18 8.08 2.69 1.11
C THR A 18 6.99 1.77 1.62
N ALA A 19 7.13 1.29 2.86
CA ALA A 19 6.09 0.61 3.61
C ALA A 19 6.26 1.01 5.08
N THR A 20 5.16 1.35 5.74
CA THR A 20 5.16 1.76 7.15
C THR A 20 3.75 1.60 7.73
N SER A 21 3.65 1.23 9.01
CA SER A 21 2.39 1.27 9.77
C SER A 21 1.87 2.69 10.03
N LEU A 22 2.70 3.72 9.83
CA LEU A 22 2.28 5.11 9.98
C LEU A 22 1.59 5.62 8.72
N ARG A 23 0.62 6.51 8.91
CA ARG A 23 0.04 7.26 7.79
C ARG A 23 1.03 8.30 7.29
N ILE A 24 1.26 8.33 5.97
CA ILE A 24 2.02 9.41 5.31
C ILE A 24 1.03 10.48 4.82
N PRO A 25 1.05 11.70 5.41
CA PRO A 25 0.21 12.82 5.00
C PRO A 25 0.44 13.21 3.54
N GLN A 26 -0.58 13.75 2.88
CA GLN A 26 -0.51 14.03 1.44
C GLN A 26 0.54 15.10 1.08
N GLU A 27 0.79 16.03 1.99
CA GLU A 27 1.83 17.05 1.91
C GLU A 27 3.26 16.51 2.01
N GLU A 28 3.44 15.32 2.58
CA GLU A 28 4.75 14.64 2.71
C GLU A 28 5.00 13.63 1.59
N ARG A 29 4.02 13.42 0.69
CA ARG A 29 4.12 12.47 -0.42
C ARG A 29 5.00 13.02 -1.54
N ASN A 30 5.89 12.17 -2.04
CA ASN A 30 6.66 12.46 -3.25
C ASN A 30 5.77 12.35 -4.49
N SER A 31 5.70 13.42 -5.31
CA SER A 31 4.89 13.45 -6.53
C SER A 31 5.28 12.41 -7.59
N ASP A 32 6.50 11.87 -7.53
CA ASP A 32 6.98 10.86 -8.46
C ASP A 32 6.54 9.43 -8.10
N LEU A 33 5.86 9.25 -6.96
CA LEU A 33 5.43 7.95 -6.44
C LEU A 33 3.91 7.86 -6.33
N SER A 34 3.41 6.62 -6.41
CA SER A 34 1.99 6.31 -6.19
C SER A 34 1.80 5.77 -4.77
N TYR A 35 1.01 6.49 -3.96
CA TYR A 35 0.78 6.17 -2.55
C TYR A 35 -0.59 5.52 -2.35
N TYR A 36 -0.62 4.53 -1.47
CA TYR A 36 -1.82 3.81 -1.11
C TYR A 36 -1.82 3.49 0.38
N ASP A 37 -3.01 3.40 0.97
CA ASP A 37 -3.21 2.91 2.31
C ASP A 37 -3.52 1.41 2.29
N ILE A 38 -3.09 0.72 3.33
CA ILE A 38 -3.41 -0.68 3.59
C ILE A 38 -4.53 -0.71 4.63
N ARG A 39 -5.56 -1.50 4.36
CA ARG A 39 -6.62 -1.82 5.32
C ARG A 39 -6.35 -3.19 5.92
N HIS A 40 -6.53 -3.34 7.23
CA HIS A 40 -6.56 -4.66 7.85
C HIS A 40 -7.96 -5.29 7.85
N ALA A 41 -8.01 -6.62 7.89
CA ALA A 41 -9.26 -7.35 8.02
C ALA A 41 -9.98 -7.03 9.35
N ASP A 42 -11.31 -7.04 9.34
CA ASP A 42 -12.14 -6.88 10.55
C ASP A 42 -12.02 -8.06 11.52
N CYS A 43 -11.67 -9.23 10.98
CA CYS A 43 -11.52 -10.49 11.70
C CYS A 43 -10.24 -11.18 11.23
N GLY A 44 -9.44 -11.72 12.16
CA GLY A 44 -8.14 -12.34 11.85
C GLY A 44 -6.95 -11.45 12.19
N TRP A 45 -6.77 -11.12 13.48
CA TRP A 45 -5.52 -10.55 14.03
C TRP A 45 -4.99 -9.27 13.39
N CYS A 46 -5.84 -8.47 12.75
CA CYS A 46 -5.46 -7.23 12.04
C CYS A 46 -4.47 -7.47 10.89
N GLU A 47 -4.59 -8.58 10.16
CA GLU A 47 -3.78 -8.85 8.96
C GLU A 47 -4.11 -7.89 7.80
N PRO A 48 -3.12 -7.48 6.98
CA PRO A 48 -3.35 -6.71 5.75
C PRO A 48 -4.32 -7.42 4.80
N ALA A 49 -5.37 -6.73 4.37
CA ALA A 49 -6.45 -7.32 3.57
C ALA A 49 -6.64 -6.63 2.21
N THR A 50 -6.62 -5.29 2.17
CA THR A 50 -6.76 -4.53 0.92
C THR A 50 -5.78 -3.38 0.84
N ILE A 51 -5.43 -2.99 -0.39
CA ILE A 51 -4.75 -1.73 -0.70
C ILE A 51 -5.77 -0.80 -1.37
N GLU A 52 -5.90 0.42 -0.86
CA GLU A 52 -6.88 1.42 -1.29
C GLU A 52 -6.20 2.79 -1.44
N PRO A 53 -6.73 3.73 -2.25
CA PRO A 53 -6.19 5.09 -2.32
C PRO A 53 -6.16 5.80 -0.96
N PHE A 54 -7.16 5.50 -0.12
CA PHE A 54 -7.30 6.05 1.22
C PHE A 54 -8.15 5.14 2.11
N VAL A 55 -7.67 4.83 3.32
CA VAL A 55 -8.38 4.01 4.31
C VAL A 55 -8.61 4.84 5.57
N MET A 56 -9.87 5.17 5.89
CA MET A 56 -10.17 5.95 7.12
C MET A 56 -10.25 5.07 8.38
N VAL A 57 -10.94 3.93 8.27
CA VAL A 57 -11.17 2.98 9.37
C VAL A 57 -10.39 1.72 9.06
N ASN A 58 -9.80 1.09 10.07
CA ASN A 58 -8.93 -0.09 9.95
C ASN A 58 -7.68 0.15 9.11
N HIS A 59 -7.11 1.36 9.20
CA HIS A 59 -5.81 1.65 8.59
C HIS A 59 -4.74 0.78 9.25
N TYR A 60 -4.00 0.05 8.43
CA TYR A 60 -2.88 -0.78 8.84
C TYR A 60 -1.54 -0.09 8.58
N GLY A 61 -1.43 0.62 7.45
CA GLY A 61 -0.19 1.25 7.03
C GLY A 61 -0.32 1.99 5.70
N THR A 62 0.76 2.60 5.25
CA THR A 62 0.85 3.29 3.96
C THR A 62 2.05 2.75 3.18
N ILE A 63 1.85 2.54 1.88
CA ILE A 63 2.91 2.15 0.94
C ILE A 63 3.09 3.19 -0.16
N ALA A 64 4.28 3.20 -0.76
CA ALA A 64 4.57 3.95 -1.98
C ALA A 64 5.21 3.03 -3.03
N THR A 65 4.76 3.20 -4.27
CA THR A 65 5.20 2.41 -5.42
C THR A 65 5.77 3.31 -6.51
N THR A 66 6.70 2.78 -7.31
CA THR A 66 7.34 3.55 -8.40
C THR A 66 6.45 3.74 -9.63
N ARG A 67 5.33 3.02 -9.70
CA ARG A 67 4.31 3.12 -10.74
C ARG A 67 2.95 2.73 -10.15
N PRO A 68 1.83 3.22 -10.71
CA PRO A 68 0.51 2.91 -10.17
C PRO A 68 0.23 1.40 -10.11
N LEU A 69 -0.45 0.98 -9.04
CA LEU A 69 -1.08 -0.34 -8.94
C LEU A 69 -2.40 -0.33 -9.70
N GLU A 70 -2.68 -1.43 -10.39
CA GLU A 70 -3.98 -1.69 -11.01
C GLU A 70 -4.99 -2.06 -9.90
N LEU A 71 -5.84 -1.10 -9.52
CA LEU A 71 -6.94 -1.33 -8.58
C LEU A 71 -8.18 -1.80 -9.34
N ASN A 72 -9.14 -2.44 -8.65
CA ASN A 72 -10.41 -2.81 -9.27
C ASN A 72 -11.13 -1.56 -9.83
N ASP A 73 -11.81 -1.70 -10.98
CA ASP A 73 -12.54 -0.64 -11.74
C ASP A 73 -13.77 -0.04 -11.02
N GLY A 74 -13.79 -0.01 -9.69
CA GLY A 74 -14.81 0.69 -8.92
C GLY A 74 -14.78 2.20 -9.19
N THR A 75 -15.88 2.90 -8.86
CA THR A 75 -15.85 4.37 -8.69
C THR A 75 -14.71 4.75 -7.75
N GLU A 76 -14.10 5.95 -7.86
CA GLU A 76 -12.91 6.35 -7.07
C GLU A 76 -12.99 6.01 -5.57
N SER A 77 -14.19 6.06 -4.97
CA SER A 77 -14.45 5.71 -3.57
C SER A 77 -14.43 4.21 -3.23
N ASN A 78 -14.34 3.33 -4.22
CA ASN A 78 -14.43 1.86 -4.12
C ASN A 78 -13.29 1.15 -4.87
N GLN A 79 -12.22 1.87 -5.23
CA GLN A 79 -11.05 1.24 -5.84
C GLN A 79 -10.21 0.56 -4.75
N TYR A 80 -10.05 -0.75 -4.86
CA TYR A 80 -9.22 -1.52 -3.94
C TYR A 80 -8.56 -2.69 -4.65
N LEU A 81 -7.44 -3.14 -4.09
CA LEU A 81 -6.74 -4.37 -4.45
C LEU A 81 -6.91 -5.34 -3.28
N VAL A 82 -7.52 -6.51 -3.52
CA VAL A 82 -7.56 -7.58 -2.50
C VAL A 82 -6.20 -8.26 -2.44
N LEU A 83 -5.61 -8.33 -1.26
CA LEU A 83 -4.35 -9.01 -1.01
C LEU A 83 -4.58 -10.53 -0.87
N THR A 84 -3.68 -11.31 -1.42
CA THR A 84 -3.53 -12.72 -1.02
C THR A 84 -2.87 -12.81 0.35
N GLU A 85 -3.03 -13.95 1.04
CA GLU A 85 -2.35 -14.22 2.33
C GLU A 85 -0.84 -13.98 2.23
N ALA A 86 -0.18 -14.51 1.18
CA ALA A 86 1.24 -14.31 0.97
C ALA A 86 1.65 -12.83 0.73
N GLU A 87 0.80 -12.04 0.06
CA GLU A 87 1.04 -10.60 -0.11
C GLU A 87 0.86 -9.86 1.23
N GLY A 88 -0.11 -10.24 2.04
CA GLY A 88 -0.33 -9.67 3.38
C GLY A 88 0.81 -10.00 4.34
N ASP A 89 1.28 -11.25 4.36
CA ASP A 89 2.43 -11.69 5.15
C ASP A 89 3.71 -10.97 4.75
N LEU A 90 3.89 -10.72 3.44
CA LEU A 90 5.01 -9.96 2.93
C LEU A 90 4.95 -8.51 3.42
N ILE A 91 3.80 -7.85 3.30
CA ILE A 91 3.61 -6.46 3.74
C ILE A 91 3.86 -6.31 5.25
N SER A 92 3.39 -7.26 6.05
CA SER A 92 3.53 -7.25 7.51
C SER A 92 4.98 -7.31 8.01
N GLN A 93 5.93 -7.70 7.15
CA GLN A 93 7.36 -7.69 7.48
C GLN A 93 7.99 -6.30 7.40
N TYR A 94 7.32 -5.33 6.75
CA TYR A 94 7.84 -4.00 6.49
C TYR A 94 7.01 -2.86 7.10
N ALA A 95 5.72 -3.09 7.38
CA ALA A 95 4.80 -2.10 7.92
C ALA A 95 4.45 -2.36 9.39
#